data_AF-A0AA96X6B1-F1
#
_entry.id   AF-A0AA96X6B1-F1
#
_cell.length_a   1.000
_cell.length_b   1.000
_cell.length_c   1.000
_cell.angle_alpha   90.00
_cell.angle_beta   90.00
_cell.angle_gamma   90.00
#
_symmetry.space_group_name_H-M   'P 1'
#
loop_
_entity.id
_entity.type
_entity.pdbx_description
1 polymer ?
#
loop_
_entity_poly.entity_id
_entity_poly.type
_entity_poly.pdbx_seq_one_letter_code
_entity_poly.pdbx_strand_id
1 'polypeptide(L)'
;MAASAVAVPTGPVVSREDALKLLEQAAKYFRTYEPHTPLAPGLERLIGWGRMTVSQLMSELLPDDQSKALYSQLTGVRLDGTDTQKYITPPVTTSGTSSAPAVAADTPTESVSAPVSDEGWGEQPQEEASTGW
;
A
#
# COMPACT_ATOMS: atom_id res chain seq x y z
N MET A 1 -18.28 -6.84 35.08
CA MET A 1 -18.03 -7.26 33.68
C MET A 1 -16.53 -7.26 33.48
N ALA A 2 -15.92 -8.42 33.22
CA ALA A 2 -14.48 -8.50 33.00
C ALA A 2 -14.15 -7.97 31.59
N ALA A 3 -13.31 -6.93 31.51
CA ALA A 3 -12.78 -6.46 30.25
C ALA A 3 -11.88 -7.55 29.65
N SER A 4 -12.30 -8.15 28.53
CA SER A 4 -11.41 -9.03 27.77
C SER A 4 -10.33 -8.17 27.12
N ALA A 5 -9.10 -8.31 27.59
CA ALA A 5 -7.95 -7.70 26.94
C ALA A 5 -7.85 -8.22 25.50
N VAL A 6 -7.95 -7.33 24.51
CA VAL A 6 -7.65 -7.65 23.11
C VAL A 6 -6.13 -7.66 22.99
N ALA A 7 -5.54 -8.84 22.83
CA ALA A 7 -4.10 -8.99 22.64
C ALA A 7 -3.71 -8.47 21.25
N VAL A 8 -2.97 -7.37 21.18
CA VAL A 8 -2.42 -6.83 19.93
C VAL A 8 -1.13 -7.59 19.60
N PRO A 9 -0.92 -8.10 18.37
CA PRO A 9 0.33 -8.73 18.00
C PRO A 9 1.45 -7.71 18.14
N THR A 10 2.36 -7.97 19.07
CA THR A 10 3.54 -7.15 19.33
C THR A 10 4.68 -7.65 18.46
N GLY A 11 4.77 -7.11 17.25
CA GLY A 11 5.83 -7.43 16.30
C GLY A 11 5.77 -6.54 15.06
N PRO A 12 6.82 -6.53 14.23
CA PRO A 12 6.77 -5.87 12.93
C PRO A 12 5.67 -6.51 12.06
N VAL A 13 4.94 -5.67 11.32
CA VAL A 13 3.94 -6.15 10.36
C VAL A 13 4.66 -6.77 9.17
N VAL A 14 4.58 -8.09 9.02
CA VAL A 14 5.34 -8.85 8.01
C VAL A 14 4.52 -9.25 6.79
N SER A 15 3.20 -9.06 6.83
CA SER A 15 2.32 -9.39 5.71
C SER A 15 1.07 -8.50 5.66
N ARG A 16 0.44 -8.42 4.49
CA ARG A 16 -0.85 -7.73 4.30
C ARG A 16 -1.91 -8.25 5.27
N GLU A 17 -1.99 -9.56 5.43
CA GLU A 17 -2.99 -10.20 6.30
C GLU A 17 -2.74 -9.88 7.78
N ASP A 18 -1.48 -9.76 8.18
CA ASP A 18 -1.09 -9.34 9.53
C ASP A 18 -1.51 -7.88 9.81
N ALA A 19 -1.32 -6.98 8.83
CA ALA A 19 -1.80 -5.61 8.91
C ALA A 19 -3.33 -5.53 9.10
N LEU A 20 -4.08 -6.33 8.31
CA LEU A 20 -5.53 -6.36 8.37
C LEU A 20 -6.05 -6.90 9.72
N LYS A 21 -5.37 -7.87 10.32
CA LYS A 21 -5.70 -8.39 11.65
C LYS A 21 -5.50 -7.33 12.74
N LEU A 22 -4.45 -6.52 12.64
CA LEU A 22 -4.23 -5.42 13.58
C LEU A 22 -5.35 -4.37 13.49
N LEU A 23 -5.79 -4.03 12.27
CA LEU A 23 -6.95 -3.15 12.07
C LEU A 23 -8.24 -3.73 12.65
N GLU A 24 -8.44 -5.05 12.52
CA GLU A 24 -9.61 -5.74 13.08
C GLU A 24 -9.65 -5.66 14.60
N GLN A 25 -8.49 -5.80 15.26
CA GLN A 25 -8.38 -5.66 16.70
C GLN A 25 -8.63 -4.22 17.16
N ALA A 26 -8.12 -3.23 16.42
CA ALA A 26 -8.41 -1.82 16.68
C ALA A 26 -9.91 -1.52 16.54
N ALA A 27 -10.57 -2.02 15.48
CA ALA A 27 -12.01 -1.89 15.29
C ALA A 27 -12.79 -2.49 16.47
N LYS A 28 -12.40 -3.70 16.93
CA LYS A 28 -13.02 -4.36 18.09
C LYS A 28 -12.87 -3.55 19.38
N TYR A 29 -11.71 -2.92 19.60
CA TYR A 29 -11.49 -2.02 20.73
C TYR A 29 -12.48 -0.85 20.70
N PHE A 30 -12.54 -0.10 19.61
CA PHE A 30 -13.45 1.04 19.45
C PHE A 30 -14.91 0.64 19.63
N ARG A 31 -15.31 -0.52 19.10
CA ARG A 31 -16.67 -1.05 19.24
C ARG A 31 -17.04 -1.39 20.70
N THR A 32 -16.04 -1.71 21.52
CA THR A 32 -16.23 -2.05 22.94
C THR A 32 -16.25 -0.82 23.85
N TYR A 33 -15.36 0.15 23.59
CA TYR A 33 -15.14 1.28 24.50
C TYR A 33 -15.76 2.60 24.01
N GLU A 34 -15.97 2.75 22.71
CA GLU A 34 -16.49 3.98 22.08
C GLU A 34 -17.54 3.63 20.99
N PRO A 35 -18.70 3.05 21.32
CA PRO A 35 -19.62 2.48 20.33
C PRO A 35 -20.20 3.49 19.31
N HIS A 36 -20.15 4.79 19.64
CA HIS A 36 -20.63 5.87 18.76
C HIS A 36 -19.52 6.49 17.90
N THR A 37 -18.27 6.01 18.03
CA THR A 37 -17.18 6.49 17.20
C THR A 37 -17.37 6.05 15.74
N PRO A 38 -17.11 6.92 14.75
CA PRO A 38 -17.15 6.53 13.34
C PRO A 38 -15.98 5.60 12.96
N LEU A 39 -14.96 5.46 13.83
CA LEU A 39 -13.75 4.69 13.53
C LEU A 39 -14.01 3.19 13.39
N ALA A 40 -14.81 2.58 14.28
CA ALA A 40 -15.08 1.14 14.22
C ALA A 40 -15.71 0.70 12.87
N PRO A 41 -16.87 1.25 12.45
CA PRO A 41 -17.45 0.88 11.16
C PRO A 41 -16.60 1.30 9.96
N GLY A 42 -15.80 2.37 10.08
CA GLY A 42 -14.86 2.79 9.04
C GLY A 42 -13.74 1.76 8.83
N LEU A 43 -13.09 1.32 9.91
CA LEU A 43 -12.06 0.29 9.86
C LEU A 43 -12.58 -1.03 9.32
N GLU A 44 -13.77 -1.47 9.75
CA GLU A 44 -14.40 -2.69 9.25
C GLU A 44 -14.62 -2.66 7.74
N ARG A 45 -15.08 -1.51 7.21
CA ARG A 45 -15.25 -1.32 5.77
C ARG A 45 -13.92 -1.37 5.04
N LEU A 46 -12.89 -0.66 5.54
CA LEU A 46 -11.54 -0.67 4.98
C LEU A 46 -10.92 -2.08 4.97
N ILE A 47 -11.17 -2.88 6.01
CA ILE A 47 -10.73 -4.27 6.08
C ILE A 47 -11.41 -5.12 5.01
N GLY A 48 -12.72 -4.92 4.78
CA GLY A 48 -13.47 -5.57 3.71
C GLY A 48 -12.90 -5.25 2.33
N TRP A 49 -12.72 -3.96 2.03
CA TRP A 49 -12.08 -3.47 0.82
C TRP A 49 -10.66 -4.03 0.65
N GLY A 50 -9.91 -4.11 1.75
CA GLY A 50 -8.58 -4.68 1.82
C GLY A 50 -8.53 -6.19 1.52
N ARG A 51 -9.65 -6.90 1.38
CA ARG A 51 -9.68 -8.31 0.95
C ARG A 51 -10.32 -8.52 -0.42
N MET A 52 -10.90 -7.49 -1.02
CA MET A 52 -11.51 -7.53 -2.35
C MET A 52 -10.48 -7.46 -3.47
N THR A 53 -10.87 -7.90 -4.66
CA THR A 53 -10.18 -7.54 -5.91
C THR A 53 -10.48 -6.09 -6.27
N VAL A 54 -9.65 -5.47 -7.12
CA VAL A 54 -9.88 -4.10 -7.59
C VAL A 54 -11.24 -3.99 -8.31
N SER A 55 -11.59 -4.99 -9.13
CA SER A 55 -12.88 -5.06 -9.82
C SER A 55 -14.08 -5.07 -8.87
N GLN A 56 -14.01 -5.85 -7.78
CA GLN A 56 -15.04 -5.89 -6.73
C GLN A 56 -15.10 -4.56 -5.96
N LEU A 57 -13.94 -4.03 -5.57
CA LEU A 57 -13.85 -2.78 -4.83
C LEU A 57 -14.47 -1.63 -5.60
N MET A 58 -14.08 -1.44 -6.87
CA MET A 58 -14.61 -0.38 -7.72
C MET A 58 -16.12 -0.55 -7.98
N SER A 59 -16.63 -1.78 -8.00
CA SER A 59 -18.07 -2.03 -8.12
C SER A 59 -18.87 -1.57 -6.90
N GLU A 60 -18.26 -1.55 -5.71
CA GLU A 60 -18.85 -1.04 -4.47
C GLU A 60 -18.68 0.47 -4.32
N LEU A 61 -17.52 1.01 -4.68
CA LEU A 61 -17.22 2.44 -4.56
C LEU A 61 -17.96 3.30 -5.59
N LEU A 62 -18.19 2.78 -6.79
CA LEU A 62 -18.87 3.49 -7.87
C LEU A 62 -20.37 3.16 -7.80
N PRO A 63 -21.24 4.12 -7.41
CA PRO A 63 -22.65 3.85 -7.21
C PRO A 63 -23.43 3.69 -8.52
N ASP A 64 -22.99 4.35 -9.59
CA ASP A 64 -23.68 4.41 -10.87
C ASP A 64 -22.91 3.71 -12.02
N ASP A 65 -23.66 3.24 -13.01
CA ASP A 65 -23.10 2.47 -14.13
C ASP A 65 -22.28 3.34 -15.10
N GLN A 66 -22.54 4.65 -15.18
CA GLN A 66 -21.78 5.55 -16.03
C GLN A 66 -20.35 5.72 -15.49
N SER A 67 -20.20 5.92 -14.18
CA SER A 67 -18.89 6.01 -13.52
C SER A 67 -18.09 4.72 -13.68
N LYS A 68 -18.73 3.56 -13.59
CA LYS A 68 -18.09 2.25 -13.87
C LYS A 68 -17.63 2.13 -15.31
N ALA A 69 -18.46 2.54 -16.27
CA ALA A 69 -18.11 2.52 -17.69
C ALA A 69 -16.92 3.44 -17.99
N LEU A 70 -16.91 4.66 -17.45
CA LEU A 70 -15.82 5.62 -17.60
C LEU A 70 -14.52 5.08 -17.00
N TYR A 71 -14.57 4.50 -15.80
CA TYR A 71 -13.41 3.87 -15.16
C TYR A 71 -12.84 2.75 -16.03
N SER A 72 -13.69 1.85 -16.53
CA SER A 72 -13.30 0.75 -17.41
C SER A 72 -12.66 1.26 -18.71
N GLN A 73 -13.23 2.31 -19.31
CA GLN A 73 -12.70 2.92 -20.52
C GLN A 73 -11.32 3.57 -20.31
N LEU A 74 -11.10 4.25 -19.18
CA LEU A 74 -9.83 4.94 -18.90
C LEU A 74 -8.71 4.00 -18.47
N THR A 75 -9.05 2.94 -17.74
CA THR A 75 -8.04 2.02 -17.15
C THR A 75 -7.87 0.72 -17.92
N GLY A 76 -8.83 0.37 -18.79
CA GLY A 76 -8.91 -0.94 -19.44
C GLY A 76 -9.32 -2.09 -18.51
N VAL A 77 -9.54 -1.82 -17.22
CA VAL A 77 -9.93 -2.82 -16.22
C VAL A 77 -11.40 -3.17 -16.38
N ARG A 78 -11.70 -4.47 -16.50
CA ARG A 78 -13.09 -4.94 -16.56
C ARG A 78 -13.66 -5.10 -15.17
N LEU A 79 -14.73 -4.36 -14.90
CA LEU A 79 -15.49 -4.40 -13.64
C LEU A 79 -16.54 -5.52 -13.62
N ASP A 80 -16.64 -6.33 -14.68
CA ASP A 80 -17.57 -7.45 -14.84
C ASP A 80 -17.16 -8.71 -14.05
N GLY A 81 -16.12 -8.61 -13.21
CA GLY A 81 -15.58 -9.72 -12.42
C GLY A 81 -14.66 -10.67 -13.19
N THR A 82 -14.41 -10.43 -14.47
CA THR A 82 -13.44 -11.22 -15.25
C THR A 82 -11.99 -10.89 -14.89
N ASP A 83 -11.71 -9.65 -14.47
CA ASP A 83 -10.42 -9.27 -13.90
C ASP A 83 -10.30 -9.80 -12.46
N THR A 84 -9.58 -10.93 -12.34
CA THR A 84 -9.37 -11.69 -11.10
C THR A 84 -7.96 -11.52 -10.54
N GLN A 85 -7.21 -10.52 -11.01
CA GLN A 85 -5.85 -10.24 -10.51
C GLN A 85 -5.90 -9.95 -9.01
N LYS A 86 -5.62 -10.98 -8.22
CA LYS A 86 -5.45 -10.88 -6.77
C LYS A 86 -4.04 -10.40 -6.47
N TYR A 87 -3.93 -9.51 -5.49
CA TYR A 87 -2.63 -9.07 -4.97
C TYR A 87 -1.72 -10.27 -4.71
N ILE A 88 -0.56 -10.27 -5.36
CA ILE A 88 0.54 -11.19 -5.10
C ILE A 88 1.56 -10.44 -4.23
N THR A 89 1.92 -11.03 -3.11
CA THR A 89 2.96 -10.50 -2.22
C THR A 89 4.28 -10.48 -2.99
N PRO A 90 4.99 -9.33 -3.08
CA PRO A 90 6.31 -9.31 -3.70
C PRO A 90 7.23 -10.31 -2.98
N PRO A 91 8.06 -11.07 -3.71
CA PRO A 91 8.96 -12.04 -3.08
C PRO A 91 9.84 -11.28 -2.09
N VAL A 92 9.81 -11.70 -0.82
CA VAL A 92 10.79 -11.24 0.17
C VAL A 92 12.16 -11.64 -0.37
N THR A 93 12.95 -10.68 -0.84
CA THR A 93 14.33 -10.92 -1.26
C THR A 93 15.11 -11.28 0.00
N THR A 94 15.16 -12.56 0.35
CA THR A 94 16.17 -13.06 1.27
C THR A 94 17.48 -12.94 0.52
N SER A 95 18.18 -11.81 0.70
CA SER A 95 19.57 -11.65 0.31
C SER A 95 20.38 -12.73 1.01
N GLY A 96 20.49 -13.89 0.35
CA GLY A 96 21.25 -15.02 0.83
C GLY A 96 22.72 -14.62 0.93
N THR A 97 23.27 -14.79 2.13
CA THR A 97 24.71 -14.82 2.39
C THR A 97 25.38 -15.78 1.41
N SER A 98 25.94 -15.26 0.34
CA SER A 98 26.89 -15.99 -0.49
C SER A 98 28.21 -16.03 0.26
N SER A 99 28.49 -17.17 0.91
CA SER A 99 29.87 -17.51 1.30
C SER A 99 30.68 -17.70 0.03
N ALA A 100 31.40 -16.66 -0.39
CA ALA A 100 32.46 -16.77 -1.37
C ALA A 100 33.72 -17.34 -0.68
N PRO A 101 34.34 -18.43 -1.17
CA PRO A 101 35.67 -18.79 -0.72
C PRO A 101 36.65 -17.80 -1.36
N ALA A 102 37.46 -17.17 -0.52
CA ALA A 102 38.58 -16.35 -0.94
C ALA A 102 39.61 -17.21 -1.68
N VAL A 103 39.88 -16.86 -2.94
CA VAL A 103 41.14 -17.16 -3.62
C VAL A 103 41.64 -15.86 -4.24
N ALA A 104 42.67 -15.31 -3.60
CA ALA A 104 43.61 -14.35 -4.18
C ALA A 104 44.26 -14.99 -5.43
N ALA A 105 44.74 -14.30 -6.46
CA ALA A 105 45.15 -12.91 -6.61
C ALA A 105 45.19 -12.52 -8.10
N ASP A 106 45.27 -11.21 -8.32
CA ASP A 106 46.04 -10.48 -9.35
C ASP A 106 45.22 -9.54 -10.25
N THR A 107 45.46 -8.24 -10.05
CA THR A 107 44.94 -7.06 -10.75
C THR A 107 46.00 -6.56 -11.73
N PRO A 108 45.65 -5.94 -12.88
CA PRO A 108 45.45 -4.48 -12.88
C PRO A 108 44.29 -4.01 -13.79
N THR A 109 43.41 -3.14 -13.29
CA THR A 109 43.40 -1.67 -13.51
C THR A 109 43.09 -1.25 -14.95
N GLU A 110 41.85 -0.81 -15.19
CA GLU A 110 41.59 0.33 -16.05
C GLU A 110 40.47 1.18 -15.44
N SER A 111 40.89 2.29 -14.84
CA SER A 111 40.05 3.36 -14.33
C SER A 111 39.93 4.41 -15.42
N VAL A 112 38.72 4.69 -15.93
CA VAL A 112 38.29 6.03 -16.38
C VAL A 112 36.75 6.06 -16.25
N SER A 113 36.25 6.58 -15.12
CA SER A 113 35.67 7.93 -14.97
C SER A 113 34.24 8.07 -15.49
N ALA A 114 33.31 8.10 -14.53
CA ALA A 114 32.06 8.84 -14.68
C ALA A 114 32.34 10.34 -14.61
N PRO A 115 31.54 11.18 -15.29
CA PRO A 115 31.10 12.42 -14.68
C PRO A 115 29.61 12.31 -14.38
N VAL A 116 29.33 12.54 -13.10
CA VAL A 116 28.07 13.05 -12.59
C VAL A 116 27.55 14.20 -13.47
N SER A 117 26.30 14.12 -13.91
CA SER A 117 25.49 15.33 -14.11
C SER A 117 24.34 15.29 -13.11
N ASP A 118 24.46 16.21 -12.18
CA ASP A 118 23.45 16.68 -11.26
C ASP A 118 22.53 17.59 -12.09
N GLU A 119 21.38 17.07 -12.53
CA GLU A 119 20.29 17.91 -13.02
C GLU A 119 19.20 17.96 -11.96
N GLY A 120 19.49 18.87 -11.02
CA GLY A 120 18.60 19.30 -9.96
C GLY A 120 17.22 19.70 -10.47
N TRP A 121 16.23 19.34 -9.67
CA TRP A 121 14.94 20.01 -9.63
C TRP A 121 15.18 21.47 -9.26
N GLY A 122 15.36 22.31 -10.28
CA GLY A 122 15.31 23.75 -10.12
C GLY A 122 13.91 24.19 -9.69
N GLU A 123 13.77 24.58 -8.44
CA GLU A 123 13.07 25.83 -8.08
C GLU A 123 13.43 26.90 -9.12
N GLN A 124 12.57 27.79 -9.64
CA GLN A 124 11.24 28.33 -9.29
C GLN A 124 10.81 29.20 -10.53
N PRO A 125 9.62 29.82 -10.68
CA PRO A 125 8.94 30.58 -9.64
C PRO A 125 7.41 30.47 -9.55
N GLN A 126 7.00 30.69 -8.31
CA GLN A 126 5.71 31.14 -7.83
C GLN A 126 5.18 32.33 -8.65
N GLU A 127 4.11 32.12 -9.42
CA GLU A 127 3.28 33.21 -9.95
C GLU A 127 2.13 33.48 -8.98
N GLU A 128 2.21 34.65 -8.37
CA GLU A 128 1.14 35.29 -7.63
C GLU A 128 -0.05 35.55 -8.57
N ALA A 129 -1.16 34.83 -8.38
CA ALA A 129 -2.46 35.31 -8.81
C ALA A 129 -3.20 35.84 -7.57
N SER A 130 -2.78 37.02 -7.13
CA SER A 130 -3.57 37.85 -6.23
C SER A 130 -4.74 38.46 -7.01
N THR A 131 -5.92 37.89 -6.79
CA THR A 131 -7.25 38.50 -7.00
C THR A 131 -8.18 37.66 -6.14
N GLY A 132 -8.82 38.12 -5.08
CA GLY A 132 -9.25 39.45 -4.72
C GLY A 132 -10.70 39.30 -4.25
N TRP A 133 -10.86 39.12 -2.93
CA TRP A 133 -12.10 39.04 -2.13
C TRP A 133 -13.07 37.87 -2.37
#